data_AF-A0A929V7T8-F1
#
_entry.id   AF-A0A929V7T8-F1
#
_cell.length_a   1.000
_cell.length_b   1.000
_cell.length_c   1.000
_cell.angle_alpha   90.00
_cell.angle_beta   90.00
_cell.angle_gamma   90.00
#
_symmetry.space_group_name_H-M   'P 1'
#
loop_
_entity.id
_entity.type
_entity.pdbx_description
1 polymer ?
#
loop_
_entity_poly.entity_id
_entity_poly.type
_entity_poly.pdbx_seq_one_letter_code
_entity_poly.pdbx_strand_id
1 'polypeptide(L)'
;MTENELSEVISKFQMPEGRYSIEQEGSFGRGEFFWIIKNQSTNQKYLLMNTYSHHGVEAELECYREEGFDNLEAIPRRIETLEIPSDAEDEISKYLFGFYSIFEMKS
;
A
#
# COMPACT_ATOMS: atom_id res chain seq x y z
N MET A 1 3.62 -3.29 -12.80
CA MET A 1 4.42 -2.18 -12.25
C MET A 1 5.89 -2.48 -12.50
N THR A 2 6.69 -1.48 -12.88
CA THR A 2 8.16 -1.60 -13.03
C THR A 2 8.88 -1.43 -11.69
N GLU A 3 10.12 -1.88 -11.57
CA GLU A 3 10.91 -1.69 -10.33
C GLU A 3 11.11 -0.22 -9.95
N ASN A 4 11.25 0.66 -10.95
CA ASN A 4 11.40 2.10 -10.72
C ASN A 4 10.11 2.71 -10.16
N GLU A 5 8.96 2.38 -10.75
CA GLU A 5 7.64 2.81 -10.24
C GLU A 5 7.41 2.28 -8.82
N LEU A 6 7.76 1.02 -8.56
CA LEU A 6 7.65 0.44 -7.23
C LEU A 6 8.50 1.22 -6.21
N SER A 7 9.75 1.51 -6.55
CA SER A 7 10.65 2.26 -5.66
C SER A 7 10.13 3.68 -5.41
N GLU A 8 9.55 4.33 -6.42
CA GLU A 8 8.95 5.65 -6.27
C GLU A 8 7.76 5.61 -5.32
N VAL A 9 6.83 4.67 -5.52
CA VAL A 9 5.64 4.52 -4.67
C VAL A 9 6.06 4.22 -3.23
N ILE A 10 6.92 3.21 -3.00
CA ILE A 10 7.38 2.83 -1.65
C ILE A 10 8.03 4.01 -0.92
N SER A 11 8.75 4.89 -1.64
CA SER A 11 9.41 6.05 -1.03
C SER A 11 8.44 7.04 -0.37
N LYS A 12 7.14 6.97 -0.68
CA LYS A 12 6.09 7.84 -0.11
C LYS A 12 5.50 7.31 1.19
N PHE A 13 5.82 6.08 1.58
CA PHE A 13 5.24 5.40 2.72
C PHE A 13 6.26 5.17 3.83
N GLN A 14 5.79 5.03 5.07
CA GLN A 14 6.60 4.73 6.26
C GLN A 14 7.08 3.26 6.26
N MET A 15 7.68 2.85 5.14
CA MET A 15 8.22 1.52 4.89
C MET A 15 9.63 1.42 5.47
N PRO A 16 9.99 0.26 6.07
CA PRO A 16 11.36 0.00 6.48
C PRO A 16 12.37 0.20 5.35
N GLU A 17 13.59 0.60 5.71
CA GLU A 17 14.65 0.69 4.71
C GLU A 17 14.95 -0.68 4.10
N GLY A 18 15.22 -0.71 2.80
CA GLY A 18 15.58 -1.93 2.11
C GLY A 18 15.24 -1.91 0.63
N ARG A 19 15.63 -3.00 -0.04
CA ARG A 19 15.17 -3.30 -1.39
C ARG A 19 13.88 -4.10 -1.31
N TYR A 20 12.99 -3.82 -2.25
CA TYR A 20 11.70 -4.49 -2.37
C TYR A 20 11.59 -5.16 -3.72
N SER A 21 11.03 -6.37 -3.73
CA SER A 21 10.69 -7.10 -4.96
C SER A 21 9.22 -7.46 -4.99
N ILE A 22 8.67 -7.56 -6.19
CA ILE A 22 7.31 -8.07 -6.43
C ILE A 22 7.37 -9.60 -6.40
N GLU A 23 6.60 -10.22 -5.52
CA GLU A 23 6.47 -11.68 -5.42
C GLU A 23 5.25 -12.19 -6.19
N GLN A 24 4.18 -11.41 -6.20
CA GLN A 24 2.92 -11.76 -6.84
C GLN A 24 2.22 -10.48 -7.32
N GLU A 25 1.44 -10.60 -8.39
CA GLU A 25 0.52 -9.57 -8.85
C GLU A 25 -0.86 -10.16 -9.18
N GLY A 26 -1.88 -9.32 -9.17
CA GLY A 26 -3.24 -9.71 -9.49
C GLY A 26 -4.21 -8.54 -9.59
N SER A 27 -5.50 -8.85 -9.68
CA SER A 27 -6.58 -7.87 -9.77
C SER A 27 -7.83 -8.38 -9.08
N PHE A 28 -8.55 -7.49 -8.40
CA PHE A 28 -9.90 -7.74 -7.85
C PHE A 28 -11.01 -7.43 -8.87
N GLY A 29 -10.63 -7.09 -10.10
CA GLY A 29 -11.55 -6.59 -11.14
C GLY A 29 -11.79 -5.09 -11.01
N ARG A 30 -12.68 -4.55 -11.87
CA ARG A 30 -13.07 -3.12 -11.89
C ARG A 30 -11.91 -2.11 -12.02
N GLY A 31 -10.75 -2.57 -12.49
CA GLY A 31 -9.54 -1.74 -12.61
C GLY A 31 -8.72 -1.66 -11.33
N GLU A 32 -9.02 -2.46 -10.30
CA GLU A 32 -8.21 -2.55 -9.10
C GLU A 32 -7.13 -3.61 -9.27
N PHE A 33 -5.88 -3.21 -9.03
CA PHE A 33 -4.71 -4.06 -9.16
C PHE A 33 -3.99 -4.15 -7.83
N PHE A 34 -3.36 -5.29 -7.58
CA PHE A 34 -2.54 -5.49 -6.39
C PHE A 34 -1.21 -6.13 -6.72
N TRP A 35 -0.24 -5.88 -5.84
CA TRP A 35 1.05 -6.53 -5.82
C TRP A 35 1.37 -6.97 -4.38
N ILE A 36 1.85 -8.21 -4.21
CA ILE A 36 2.51 -8.61 -2.98
C ILE A 36 3.98 -8.25 -3.14
N ILE A 37 4.45 -7.34 -2.31
CA ILE A 37 5.84 -6.89 -2.30
C ILE A 37 6.55 -7.38 -1.04
N LYS A 38 7.84 -7.64 -1.16
CA LYS A 38 8.63 -8.23 -0.08
C LYS A 38 9.89 -7.41 0.16
N ASN A 39 10.12 -7.02 1.41
CA ASN A 39 11.41 -6.48 1.82
C ASN A 39 12.45 -7.62 1.77
N GLN A 40 13.47 -7.46 0.94
CA GLN A 40 14.46 -8.51 0.70
C GLN A 40 15.37 -8.77 1.90
N SER A 41 15.51 -7.79 2.81
CA SER A 41 16.35 -7.90 4.00
C SER A 41 15.63 -8.59 5.15
N THR A 42 14.34 -8.28 5.35
CA THR A 42 13.56 -8.79 6.50
C THR A 42 12.63 -9.95 6.14
N ASN A 43 12.43 -10.21 4.85
CA ASN A 43 11.38 -11.08 4.30
C ASN A 43 9.93 -10.66 4.62
N GLN A 44 9.72 -9.51 5.27
CA GLN A 44 8.39 -8.98 5.55
C GLN A 44 7.64 -8.70 4.24
N LYS A 45 6.37 -9.11 4.19
CA LYS A 45 5.49 -8.93 3.04
C LYS A 45 4.49 -7.81 3.28
N TYR A 46 4.13 -7.17 2.19
CA TYR A 46 3.17 -6.08 2.15
C TYR A 46 2.26 -6.24 0.94
N LEU A 47 1.02 -5.81 1.09
CA LEU A 47 0.07 -5.67 0.01
C LEU A 47 0.13 -4.22 -0.50
N LEU A 48 0.50 -4.06 -1.77
CA LEU A 48 0.46 -2.78 -2.48
C LEU A 48 -0.78 -2.77 -3.37
N MET A 49 -1.69 -1.85 -3.09
CA MET A 49 -2.92 -1.67 -3.83
C MET A 49 -2.81 -0.51 -4.81
N ASN A 50 -3.45 -0.65 -5.97
CA ASN A 50 -3.82 0.45 -6.84
C ASN A 50 -5.34 0.39 -7.03
N THR A 51 -6.06 1.30 -6.37
CA THR A 51 -7.53 1.38 -6.46
C THR A 51 -7.96 2.77 -6.89
N TYR A 52 -9.06 2.82 -7.65
CA TYR A 52 -9.70 4.05 -8.09
C TYR A 52 -10.72 4.58 -7.07
N SER A 53 -11.10 3.75 -6.10
CA SER A 53 -12.19 4.02 -5.16
C SER A 53 -11.71 3.89 -3.73
N HIS A 54 -11.39 5.03 -3.11
CA HIS A 54 -10.95 5.08 -1.71
C HIS A 54 -12.14 5.41 -0.81
N HIS A 55 -12.74 4.37 -0.23
CA HIS A 55 -13.89 4.49 0.68
C HIS A 55 -13.49 4.62 2.15
N GLY A 56 -12.18 4.73 2.44
CA GLY A 56 -11.62 4.69 3.79
C GLY A 56 -10.92 3.37 4.07
N VAL A 57 -9.89 3.42 4.91
CA VAL A 57 -9.04 2.28 5.24
C VAL A 57 -9.85 1.10 5.79
N GLU A 58 -10.84 1.34 6.66
CA GLU A 58 -11.64 0.26 7.23
C GLU A 58 -12.43 -0.51 6.17
N ALA A 59 -13.03 0.21 5.21
CA ALA A 59 -13.78 -0.40 4.10
C ALA A 59 -12.86 -1.14 3.12
N GLU A 60 -11.67 -0.60 2.84
CA GLU A 60 -10.65 -1.27 2.04
C GLU A 60 -10.18 -2.57 2.71
N LEU A 61 -9.88 -2.52 4.02
CA LEU A 61 -9.47 -3.70 4.79
C LEU A 61 -10.56 -4.79 4.83
N GLU A 62 -11.83 -4.41 4.92
CA GLU A 62 -12.94 -5.36 4.84
C GLU A 62 -13.01 -6.03 3.47
N CYS A 63 -12.93 -5.24 2.39
CA CYS A 63 -12.94 -5.75 1.01
C CYS A 63 -11.76 -6.71 0.75
N TYR A 64 -10.55 -6.35 1.16
CA TYR A 64 -9.36 -7.19 0.91
C TYR A 64 -9.39 -8.47 1.73
N ARG A 65 -10.04 -8.46 2.89
CA ARG A 65 -10.29 -9.67 3.69
C ARG A 65 -11.17 -10.67 2.94
N GLU A 66 -12.23 -10.21 2.28
CA GLU A 66 -13.11 -11.08 1.47
C GLU A 66 -12.35 -11.74 0.31
N GLU A 67 -11.31 -11.07 -0.20
CA GLU A 67 -10.41 -11.56 -1.24
C GLU A 67 -9.24 -12.43 -0.70
N GLY A 68 -9.21 -12.72 0.61
CA GLY A 68 -8.25 -13.62 1.25
C GLY A 68 -6.99 -12.94 1.80
N PHE A 69 -6.94 -11.61 1.86
CA PHE A 69 -5.89 -10.86 2.54
C PHE A 69 -6.32 -10.51 3.97
N ASP A 70 -6.16 -11.48 4.86
CA ASP A 70 -6.37 -11.29 6.30
C ASP A 70 -5.20 -10.54 6.98
N ASN A 71 -5.46 -10.01 8.17
CA ASN A 71 -4.44 -9.42 9.08
C ASN A 71 -3.58 -8.31 8.45
N LEU A 72 -4.22 -7.40 7.72
CA LEU A 72 -3.58 -6.22 7.13
C LEU A 72 -3.56 -5.03 8.12
N GLU A 73 -2.46 -4.28 8.11
CA GLU A 73 -2.36 -2.96 8.75
C GLU A 73 -1.91 -1.91 7.75
N ALA A 74 -2.67 -0.81 7.62
CA ALA A 74 -2.35 0.26 6.68
C ALA A 74 -1.07 1.01 7.09
N ILE A 75 -0.17 1.19 6.12
CA ILE A 75 1.08 1.93 6.32
C ILE A 75 0.84 3.39 5.91
N PRO A 76 1.03 4.35 6.83
CA PRO A 76 0.84 5.76 6.52
C PRO A 76 1.93 6.28 5.60
N ARG A 77 1.64 7.40 4.95
CA ARG A 77 2.59 8.17 4.16
C ARG A 77 3.65 8.82 5.06
N ARG A 78 4.82 9.06 4.46
CA ARG A 78 5.87 9.88 5.06
C ARG A 78 5.44 11.34 5.01
N ILE A 79 5.43 12.01 6.15
CA ILE A 79 4.95 13.40 6.27
C ILE A 79 5.73 14.34 5.33
N GLU A 80 7.03 14.13 5.20
CA GLU A 80 7.92 14.90 4.34
C GLU A 80 7.65 14.72 2.83
N THR A 81 6.85 13.72 2.46
CA THR A 81 6.47 13.43 1.07
C THR A 81 5.04 13.86 0.74
N LEU A 82 4.32 14.45 1.70
CA LEU A 82 2.97 14.96 1.48
C LEU A 82 3.01 16.26 0.67
N GLU A 83 2.16 16.36 -0.32
CA GLU A 83 1.94 17.59 -1.09
C GLU A 83 1.25 18.65 -0.23
N ILE A 84 0.37 18.22 0.68
CA ILE A 84 -0.35 19.05 1.65
C ILE A 84 -0.08 18.51 3.06
N PRO A 85 0.62 19.26 3.95
CA PRO A 85 0.96 18.75 5.28
C PRO A 85 -0.22 18.32 6.15
N SER A 86 -1.40 18.93 5.98
CA SER A 86 -2.60 18.55 6.73
C SER A 86 -3.16 17.18 6.36
N ASP A 87 -2.75 16.61 5.22
CA ASP A 87 -3.17 15.27 4.81
C ASP A 87 -2.69 14.19 5.79
N ALA A 88 -1.69 14.49 6.62
CA ALA A 88 -1.23 13.59 7.68
C ALA A 88 -2.33 13.27 8.71
N GLU A 89 -3.30 14.17 8.89
CA GLU A 89 -4.41 14.03 9.84
C GLU A 89 -5.71 13.57 9.15
N ASP A 90 -5.75 13.55 7.82
CA ASP A 90 -6.92 13.11 7.06
C ASP A 90 -7.04 11.58 7.05
N GLU A 91 -8.24 11.05 7.27
CA GLU A 91 -8.47 9.61 7.46
C GLU A 91 -8.14 8.76 6.21
N ILE A 92 -8.13 9.36 5.02
CA ILE A 92 -7.84 8.67 3.76
C ILE A 92 -6.47 9.09 3.24
N SER A 93 -6.24 10.39 3.14
CA SER A 93 -5.08 10.97 2.46
C SER A 93 -3.77 10.62 3.16
N LYS A 94 -3.79 10.38 4.49
CA LYS A 94 -2.62 9.90 5.24
C LYS A 94 -2.14 8.51 4.81
N TYR A 95 -2.96 7.74 4.08
CA TYR A 95 -2.63 6.41 3.57
C TYR A 95 -2.61 6.32 2.04
N LEU A 96 -2.79 7.44 1.34
CA LEU A 96 -3.03 7.44 -0.10
C LEU A 96 -2.05 8.33 -0.87
N PHE A 97 -1.31 7.72 -1.80
CA PHE A 97 -0.47 8.42 -2.77
C PHE A 97 -0.97 8.16 -4.19
N GLY A 98 -1.61 9.16 -4.81
CA GLY A 98 -2.28 8.97 -6.09
C GLY A 98 -3.42 7.97 -5.95
N PHE A 99 -3.24 6.76 -6.50
CA PHE A 99 -4.16 5.63 -6.37
C PHE A 99 -3.59 4.49 -5.51
N TYR A 100 -2.41 4.71 -4.91
CA TYR A 100 -1.66 3.68 -4.21
C TYR A 100 -1.84 3.75 -2.70
N SER A 101 -2.04 2.59 -2.08
CA SER A 101 -2.00 2.38 -0.63
C SER A 101 -1.19 1.12 -0.33
N ILE A 102 -0.53 1.08 0.83
CA ILE A 102 0.29 -0.07 1.25
C ILE A 102 -0.19 -0.58 2.60
N PHE A 103 -0.27 -1.90 2.72
CA PHE A 103 -0.64 -2.58 3.95
C PHE A 103 0.43 -3.61 4.33
N GLU A 104 0.84 -3.64 5.58
CA GLU A 104 1.66 -4.71 6.12
C GLU A 104 0.82 -5.97 6.33
N MET A 105 1.35 -7.12 5.86
CA MET A 105 0.73 -8.41 6.09
C MET A 105 1.27 -9.01 7.39
N LYS A 106 0.46 -8.98 8.46
CA LYS A 106 0.86 -9.57 9.75
C LYS A 106 0.75 -11.09 9.69
N SER A 107 1.76 -11.76 10.27
CA SER A 107 1.79 -13.22 10.45
C SER A 107 1.02 -13.66 11.68
#